data_AF-G8X7Q4-F1
#
_entry.id   AF-G8X7Q4-F1
#
_cell.length_a   1.000
_cell.length_b   1.000
_cell.length_c   1.000
_cell.angle_alpha   90.00
_cell.angle_beta   90.00
_cell.angle_gamma   90.00
#
_symmetry.space_group_name_H-M   'P 1'
#
loop_
_entity.id
_entity.type
_entity.pdbx_description
1 polymer ?
#
loop_
_entity_poly.entity_id
_entity_poly.type
_entity_poly.pdbx_seq_one_letter_code
_entity_poly.pdbx_strand_id
1 'polypeptide(L)'
;MNLIIRNARIIEKNHTLNQEIVDIQISNGKIEKIGKSLPIMVDYEEITFANLHISKGWIDTSVSLGEPGFEDRESISNGLQVASKSGFTAVLLQPNSSPILDNQSQIIFVKQKTNQSTTDLYPIGALTKNSNGNDLAELLDMKNAGAIAFGDYNKSLDNANILKIALQYTQDFNGKVIAYSMDNNIKGKGIVNEGVTSTQLGLKGIPALAEELIIARNLYILEYAGGKLHIPTLSTAHSVELIRQAKAKGLQVSCSVSVHHLTLNDEVLTSFDSNYRVTPPIRTEKDRKALIEGILDNTIDCITSDHNPINIENKNLEFDLAKNGTIGLESSYGALQTILPVDVIVEKLTAGRKVFTIEEPLIKEGAIANLTLFSPSENWFFSKENILSKSKNSAFINQPMKGKVIGTINNSQFIKNQ
;
A
#
# COMPACT_ATOMS: atom_id res chain seq x y z
N MET A 1 -18.54 -17.11 -14.51
CA MET A 1 -18.41 -17.51 -13.09
C MET A 1 -19.71 -17.20 -12.39
N ASN A 2 -20.28 -18.19 -11.70
CA ASN A 2 -21.55 -18.09 -10.98
C ASN A 2 -21.30 -18.51 -9.52
N LEU A 3 -21.49 -17.59 -8.58
CA LEU A 3 -21.19 -17.79 -7.17
C LEU A 3 -22.34 -17.30 -6.31
N ILE A 4 -22.54 -17.94 -5.16
CA ILE A 4 -23.38 -17.41 -4.11
C ILE A 4 -22.59 -17.34 -2.81
N ILE A 5 -22.39 -16.12 -2.32
CA ILE A 5 -21.74 -15.87 -1.02
C ILE A 5 -22.83 -15.94 0.04
N ARG A 6 -22.70 -16.85 1.00
CA ARG A 6 -23.70 -17.10 2.04
C ARG A 6 -23.37 -16.39 3.33
N ASN A 7 -24.40 -15.80 3.96
CA ASN A 7 -24.34 -15.23 5.31
C ASN A 7 -23.13 -14.30 5.55
N ALA A 8 -22.83 -13.44 4.58
CA ALA A 8 -21.72 -12.51 4.66
C ALA A 8 -22.17 -11.18 5.29
N ARG A 9 -21.38 -10.67 6.23
CA ARG A 9 -21.56 -9.34 6.80
C ARG A 9 -20.91 -8.29 5.90
N ILE A 10 -21.67 -7.30 5.46
CA ILE A 10 -21.12 -6.17 4.68
C ILE A 10 -20.41 -5.19 5.62
N ILE A 11 -19.16 -4.85 5.31
CA ILE A 11 -18.39 -3.79 5.96
C ILE A 11 -18.11 -2.70 4.92
N GLU A 12 -18.94 -1.66 4.96
CA GLU A 12 -18.79 -0.48 4.10
C GLU A 12 -19.58 0.67 4.74
N LYS A 13 -18.88 1.60 5.39
CA LYS A 13 -19.46 2.65 6.25
C LYS A 13 -20.58 3.46 5.60
N ASN A 14 -20.49 3.72 4.29
CA ASN A 14 -21.45 4.53 3.54
C ASN A 14 -22.53 3.70 2.81
N HIS A 15 -22.58 2.39 3.05
CA HIS A 15 -23.54 1.50 2.40
C HIS A 15 -24.83 1.35 3.22
N THR A 16 -25.98 1.25 2.55
CA THR A 16 -27.30 1.10 3.21
C THR A 16 -27.44 -0.21 3.98
N LEU A 17 -26.72 -1.26 3.55
CA LEU A 17 -26.65 -2.56 4.21
C LEU A 17 -25.39 -2.75 5.05
N ASN A 18 -24.71 -1.66 5.46
CA ASN A 18 -23.53 -1.77 6.33
C ASN A 18 -23.87 -2.56 7.61
N GLN A 19 -22.99 -3.48 8.01
CA GLN A 19 -23.14 -4.41 9.12
C GLN A 19 -24.27 -5.45 9.00
N GLU A 20 -25.11 -5.40 7.96
CA GLU A 20 -26.12 -6.42 7.72
C GLU A 20 -25.51 -7.74 7.22
N ILE A 21 -26.14 -8.85 7.59
CA ILE A 21 -25.81 -10.18 7.09
C ILE A 21 -26.74 -10.49 5.92
N VAL A 22 -26.13 -10.80 4.77
CA VAL A 22 -26.84 -11.05 3.51
C VAL A 22 -26.19 -12.20 2.74
N ASP A 23 -26.93 -12.74 1.79
CA ASP A 23 -26.42 -13.53 0.69
C ASP A 23 -26.19 -12.61 -0.52
N ILE A 24 -25.12 -12.88 -1.27
CA ILE A 24 -24.80 -12.17 -2.52
C ILE A 24 -24.68 -13.18 -3.66
N GLN A 25 -25.56 -13.06 -4.64
CA GLN A 25 -25.52 -13.83 -5.87
C GLN A 25 -24.71 -13.07 -6.93
N ILE A 26 -23.75 -13.75 -7.53
CA ILE A 26 -22.87 -13.21 -8.57
C ILE A 26 -22.99 -14.09 -9.81
N SER A 27 -23.28 -13.45 -10.95
CA SER A 27 -23.51 -14.12 -12.23
C SER A 27 -22.73 -13.40 -13.31
N ASN A 28 -21.92 -14.14 -14.05
CA ASN A 28 -21.06 -13.60 -15.11
C ASN A 28 -20.24 -12.37 -14.65
N GLY A 29 -19.71 -12.43 -13.42
CA GLY A 29 -18.87 -11.38 -12.84
C GLY A 29 -19.60 -10.14 -12.35
N LYS A 30 -20.94 -10.14 -12.34
CA LYS A 30 -21.75 -9.04 -11.79
C LYS A 30 -22.56 -9.49 -10.58
N ILE A 31 -22.79 -8.59 -9.64
CA ILE A 31 -23.69 -8.81 -8.52
C ILE A 31 -25.12 -8.81 -9.08
N GLU A 32 -25.76 -9.97 -9.12
CA GLU A 32 -27.12 -10.09 -9.64
C GLU A 32 -28.15 -9.73 -8.57
N LYS A 33 -27.95 -10.22 -7.34
CA LYS A 33 -28.92 -10.05 -6.26
C LYS A 33 -28.24 -9.97 -4.90
N ILE A 34 -28.74 -9.09 -4.03
CA ILE A 34 -28.35 -9.00 -2.62
C ILE A 34 -29.61 -9.16 -1.77
N GLY A 35 -29.63 -10.13 -0.87
CA GLY A 35 -30.82 -10.38 -0.06
C GLY A 35 -30.59 -11.34 1.09
N LYS A 36 -31.62 -11.56 1.91
CA LYS A 36 -31.58 -12.55 3.00
C LYS A 36 -32.12 -13.89 2.48
N SER A 37 -31.42 -14.99 2.79
CA SER A 37 -31.85 -16.36 2.48
C SER A 37 -32.22 -16.57 1.01
N LEU A 38 -31.29 -16.23 0.11
CA LEU A 38 -31.49 -16.45 -1.33
C LEU A 38 -31.64 -17.95 -1.62
N PRO A 39 -32.49 -18.36 -2.59
CA PRO A 39 -32.69 -19.78 -2.87
C PRO A 39 -31.38 -20.45 -3.30
N ILE A 40 -31.26 -21.75 -3.04
CA ILE A 40 -30.19 -22.56 -3.61
C ILE A 40 -30.41 -22.63 -5.11
N MET A 41 -29.38 -22.29 -5.88
CA MET A 41 -29.42 -22.30 -7.34
C MET A 41 -28.57 -23.44 -7.88
N VAL A 42 -29.11 -24.16 -8.86
CA VAL A 42 -28.36 -25.14 -9.63
C VAL A 42 -27.27 -24.39 -10.42
N ASP A 43 -26.06 -24.96 -10.51
CA ASP A 43 -24.89 -24.41 -11.22
C ASP A 43 -24.21 -23.18 -10.57
N TYR A 44 -24.47 -22.89 -9.29
CA TYR A 44 -23.73 -21.90 -8.51
C TYR A 44 -22.81 -22.58 -7.50
N GLU A 45 -21.56 -22.15 -7.43
CA GLU A 45 -20.67 -22.53 -6.33
C GLU A 45 -21.03 -21.71 -5.08
N GLU A 46 -21.30 -22.41 -3.97
CA GLU A 46 -21.61 -21.76 -2.70
C GLU A 46 -20.33 -21.48 -1.89
N ILE A 47 -20.16 -20.21 -1.50
CA ILE A 47 -19.10 -19.78 -0.60
C ILE A 47 -19.71 -19.58 0.78
N THR A 48 -19.40 -20.49 1.70
CA THR A 48 -19.81 -20.40 3.10
C THR A 48 -18.57 -20.41 4.00
N PHE A 49 -18.48 -19.45 4.92
CA PHE A 49 -17.40 -19.39 5.91
C PHE A 49 -17.93 -18.84 7.23
N ALA A 50 -17.41 -19.33 8.36
CA ALA A 50 -17.84 -18.85 9.67
C ALA A 50 -17.43 -17.39 9.89
N ASN A 51 -18.38 -16.55 10.30
CA ASN A 51 -18.17 -15.11 10.50
C ASN A 51 -17.61 -14.40 9.24
N LEU A 52 -18.10 -14.79 8.06
CA LEU A 52 -17.68 -14.20 6.79
C LEU A 52 -18.05 -12.72 6.73
N HIS A 53 -17.08 -11.88 6.40
CA HIS A 53 -17.24 -10.47 6.14
C HIS A 53 -16.84 -10.18 4.69
N ILE A 54 -17.44 -9.14 4.13
CA ILE A 54 -17.12 -8.64 2.79
C ILE A 54 -17.01 -7.13 2.78
N SER A 55 -16.17 -6.63 1.88
CA SER A 55 -16.07 -5.21 1.55
C SER A 55 -15.86 -5.02 0.05
N LYS A 56 -15.82 -3.76 -0.39
CA LYS A 56 -15.21 -3.41 -1.68
C LYS A 56 -13.78 -3.97 -1.72
N GLY A 57 -13.32 -4.33 -2.91
CA GLY A 57 -11.97 -4.83 -3.09
C GLY A 57 -10.92 -3.82 -2.66
N TRP A 58 -9.94 -4.28 -1.88
CA TRP A 58 -8.88 -3.43 -1.35
C TRP A 58 -7.89 -2.99 -2.43
N ILE A 59 -7.19 -1.91 -2.16
CA ILE A 59 -6.13 -1.35 -3.00
C ILE A 59 -4.87 -1.13 -2.17
N ASP A 60 -3.72 -1.52 -2.71
CA ASP A 60 -2.42 -1.15 -2.14
C ASP A 60 -1.77 -0.03 -2.97
N THR A 61 -1.39 1.06 -2.32
CA THR A 61 -0.86 2.26 -2.99
C THR A 61 0.66 2.27 -3.17
N SER A 62 1.39 1.29 -2.65
CA SER A 62 2.84 1.16 -2.80
C SER A 62 3.26 -0.31 -2.84
N VAL A 63 3.42 -0.84 -4.05
CA VAL A 63 3.94 -2.20 -4.27
C VAL A 63 5.11 -2.12 -5.24
N SER A 64 6.26 -2.61 -4.81
CA SER A 64 7.43 -2.84 -5.66
C SER A 64 7.42 -4.30 -6.12
N LEU A 65 7.40 -4.51 -7.44
CA LEU A 65 7.63 -5.82 -8.04
C LEU A 65 8.92 -5.74 -8.84
N GLY A 66 9.75 -6.78 -8.78
CA GLY A 66 11.09 -6.73 -9.37
C GLY A 66 11.10 -6.74 -10.90
N GLU A 67 10.05 -7.23 -11.55
CA GLU A 67 9.94 -7.27 -13.01
C GLU A 67 9.55 -5.90 -13.61
N PRO A 68 10.26 -5.42 -14.64
CA PRO A 68 11.42 -6.05 -15.31
C PRO A 68 12.76 -5.89 -14.56
N GLY A 69 13.66 -6.84 -14.76
CA GLY A 69 15.09 -6.76 -14.42
C GLY A 69 15.51 -7.31 -13.05
N PHE A 70 14.57 -7.49 -12.13
CA PHE A 70 14.77 -8.14 -10.84
C PHE A 70 13.72 -9.24 -10.59
N GLU A 71 13.42 -10.05 -11.60
CA GLU A 71 12.39 -11.09 -11.57
C GLU A 71 12.61 -12.16 -10.48
N ASP A 72 13.85 -12.28 -10.01
CA ASP A 72 14.28 -13.09 -8.89
C ASP A 72 13.76 -12.58 -7.54
N ARG A 73 13.60 -11.26 -7.39
CA ARG A 73 12.91 -10.66 -6.23
C ARG A 73 11.44 -11.00 -6.25
N GLU A 74 10.79 -10.66 -7.36
CA GLU A 74 9.37 -10.92 -7.60
C GLU A 74 9.01 -10.68 -9.08
N SER A 75 8.14 -11.52 -9.65
CA SER A 75 7.56 -11.25 -10.99
C SER A 75 6.17 -10.63 -10.88
N ILE A 76 5.74 -9.87 -11.90
CA ILE A 76 4.44 -9.20 -11.89
C ILE A 76 3.31 -10.23 -11.72
N SER A 77 3.36 -11.33 -12.47
CA SER A 77 2.34 -12.38 -12.41
C SER A 77 2.21 -13.00 -11.00
N ASN A 78 3.34 -13.30 -10.33
CA ASN A 78 3.30 -13.86 -8.98
C ASN A 78 2.87 -12.80 -7.97
N GLY A 79 3.40 -11.58 -8.04
CA GLY A 79 3.00 -10.49 -7.16
C GLY A 79 1.50 -10.18 -7.21
N LEU A 80 0.89 -10.21 -8.40
CA LEU A 80 -0.56 -10.06 -8.55
C LEU A 80 -1.36 -11.23 -7.96
N GLN A 81 -0.85 -12.45 -8.04
CA GLN A 81 -1.46 -13.61 -7.37
C GLN A 81 -1.35 -13.49 -5.83
N VAL A 82 -0.20 -13.04 -5.33
CA VAL A 82 0.02 -12.77 -3.90
C VAL A 82 -0.94 -11.69 -3.41
N ALA A 83 -1.05 -10.56 -4.13
CA ALA A 83 -1.99 -9.49 -3.82
C ALA A 83 -3.44 -9.99 -3.78
N SER A 84 -3.84 -10.78 -4.79
CA SER A 84 -5.17 -11.37 -4.90
C SER A 84 -5.52 -12.25 -3.69
N LYS A 85 -4.58 -13.11 -3.27
CA LYS A 85 -4.73 -13.95 -2.07
C LYS A 85 -4.63 -13.15 -0.78
N SER A 86 -4.02 -11.98 -0.82
CA SER A 86 -3.88 -11.08 0.34
C SER A 86 -5.04 -10.10 0.51
N GLY A 87 -6.09 -10.21 -0.33
CA GLY A 87 -7.29 -9.40 -0.20
C GLY A 87 -7.30 -8.15 -1.05
N PHE A 88 -6.23 -7.90 -1.81
CA PHE A 88 -6.13 -6.75 -2.70
C PHE A 88 -6.69 -7.10 -4.08
N THR A 89 -7.45 -6.18 -4.65
CA THR A 89 -8.00 -6.25 -6.02
C THR A 89 -7.37 -5.20 -6.93
N ALA A 90 -6.54 -4.33 -6.37
CA ALA A 90 -5.76 -3.35 -7.10
C ALA A 90 -4.43 -3.11 -6.38
N VAL A 91 -3.37 -2.89 -7.16
CA VAL A 91 -2.07 -2.46 -6.63
C VAL A 91 -1.50 -1.33 -7.49
N LEU A 92 -0.81 -0.40 -6.85
CA LEU A 92 0.01 0.60 -7.52
C LEU A 92 1.45 0.11 -7.59
N LEU A 93 1.95 -0.09 -8.81
CA LEU A 93 3.31 -0.57 -9.06
C LEU A 93 4.29 0.60 -9.03
N GLN A 94 5.29 0.53 -8.16
CA GLN A 94 6.37 1.52 -8.05
C GLN A 94 7.33 1.45 -9.26
N PRO A 95 7.93 2.59 -9.70
CA PRO A 95 8.74 2.66 -10.91
C PRO A 95 10.20 2.20 -10.74
N ASN A 96 10.50 1.36 -9.74
CA ASN A 96 11.86 1.00 -9.32
C ASN A 96 12.42 -0.29 -9.95
N SER A 97 11.88 -0.69 -11.10
CA SER A 97 12.35 -1.79 -11.92
C SER A 97 13.63 -1.44 -12.70
N SER A 98 14.16 -2.38 -13.47
CA SER A 98 15.27 -2.18 -14.41
C SER A 98 14.88 -2.68 -15.81
N PRO A 99 14.61 -1.79 -16.78
CA PRO A 99 14.69 -0.33 -16.71
C PRO A 99 13.65 0.30 -15.76
N ILE A 100 13.94 1.52 -15.29
CA ILE A 100 13.00 2.38 -14.54
C ILE A 100 11.79 2.71 -15.43
N LEU A 101 10.61 2.85 -14.83
CA LEU A 101 9.38 3.21 -15.58
C LEU A 101 9.31 4.73 -15.81
N ASP A 102 10.18 5.27 -16.66
CA ASP A 102 10.32 6.73 -16.91
C ASP A 102 9.86 7.19 -18.30
N ASN A 103 9.28 6.30 -19.12
CA ASN A 103 8.66 6.64 -20.40
C ASN A 103 7.46 5.74 -20.72
N GLN A 104 6.74 6.12 -21.77
CA GLN A 104 5.51 5.45 -22.22
C GLN A 104 5.69 3.95 -22.48
N SER A 105 6.83 3.54 -23.04
CA SER A 105 7.03 2.14 -23.46
C SER A 105 7.03 1.19 -22.26
N GLN A 106 7.69 1.58 -21.15
CA GLN A 106 7.72 0.72 -19.97
C GLN A 106 6.37 0.71 -19.24
N ILE A 107 5.64 1.84 -19.21
CA ILE A 107 4.28 1.90 -18.66
C ILE A 107 3.33 0.94 -19.39
N ILE A 108 3.38 0.93 -20.73
CA ILE A 108 2.57 0.01 -21.55
C ILE A 108 2.96 -1.45 -21.24
N PHE A 109 4.26 -1.73 -21.16
CA PHE A 109 4.75 -3.09 -20.89
C PHE A 109 4.18 -3.67 -19.61
N VAL A 110 4.31 -2.97 -18.47
CA VAL A 110 3.83 -3.49 -17.18
C VAL A 110 2.31 -3.58 -17.13
N LYS A 111 1.61 -2.65 -17.77
CA LYS A 111 0.14 -2.65 -17.84
C LYS A 111 -0.41 -3.83 -18.65
N GLN A 112 0.33 -4.34 -19.63
CA GLN A 112 -0.07 -5.53 -20.40
C GLN A 112 0.13 -6.85 -19.64
N LYS A 113 0.82 -6.82 -18.49
CA LYS A 113 1.14 -8.01 -17.67
C LYS A 113 0.04 -8.36 -16.65
N THR A 114 -1.15 -7.77 -16.75
CA THR A 114 -2.26 -7.94 -15.80
C THR A 114 -3.17 -9.14 -16.05
N ASN A 115 -2.78 -10.04 -16.96
CA ASN A 115 -3.68 -11.14 -17.36
C ASN A 115 -3.86 -12.17 -16.24
N GLN A 116 -5.09 -12.68 -16.11
CA GLN A 116 -5.47 -13.82 -15.25
C GLN A 116 -5.29 -13.59 -13.73
N SER A 117 -5.59 -12.38 -13.24
CA SER A 117 -5.59 -12.06 -11.82
C SER A 117 -6.89 -11.36 -11.41
N THR A 118 -7.30 -11.51 -10.15
CA THR A 118 -8.33 -10.65 -9.54
C THR A 118 -7.76 -9.29 -9.12
N THR A 119 -6.44 -9.11 -9.21
CA THR A 119 -5.76 -7.85 -8.91
C THR A 119 -5.44 -7.07 -10.19
N ASP A 120 -5.95 -5.85 -10.28
CA ASP A 120 -5.59 -4.87 -11.30
C ASP A 120 -4.27 -4.18 -10.96
N LEU A 121 -3.44 -3.90 -11.96
CA LEU A 121 -2.17 -3.18 -11.79
C LEU A 121 -2.27 -1.76 -12.34
N TYR A 122 -1.93 -0.79 -11.51
CA TYR A 122 -1.87 0.63 -11.88
C TYR A 122 -0.41 1.12 -11.77
N PRO A 123 0.28 1.42 -12.88
CA PRO A 123 1.66 1.84 -12.81
C PRO A 123 1.79 3.27 -12.28
N ILE A 124 2.77 3.48 -11.39
CA ILE A 124 3.33 4.79 -11.07
C ILE A 124 4.48 5.02 -12.05
N GLY A 125 4.55 6.20 -12.68
CA GLY A 125 5.71 6.60 -13.48
C GLY A 125 6.79 7.22 -12.60
N ALA A 126 8.06 7.08 -12.97
CA ALA A 126 9.13 7.86 -12.34
C ALA A 126 8.86 9.35 -12.54
N LEU A 127 9.17 10.17 -11.54
CA LEU A 127 9.02 11.62 -11.68
C LEU A 127 10.15 12.19 -12.53
N THR A 128 11.34 11.64 -12.36
CA THR A 128 12.53 12.10 -13.07
C THR A 128 13.13 11.00 -13.92
N LYS A 129 13.87 11.39 -14.96
CA LYS A 129 14.55 10.45 -15.85
C LYS A 129 15.50 9.56 -15.05
N ASN A 130 15.37 8.24 -15.20
CA ASN A 130 16.05 7.21 -14.40
C ASN A 130 15.89 7.36 -12.87
N SER A 131 14.92 8.13 -12.41
CA SER A 131 14.74 8.52 -11.01
C SER A 131 16.00 9.13 -10.39
N ASN A 132 16.68 10.02 -11.11
CA ASN A 132 17.93 10.65 -10.67
C ASN A 132 17.75 12.04 -10.02
N GLY A 133 16.54 12.60 -10.02
CA GLY A 133 16.24 13.88 -9.37
C GLY A 133 16.68 15.13 -10.15
N ASN A 134 17.17 14.98 -11.38
CA ASN A 134 17.77 16.08 -12.15
C ASN A 134 16.81 16.71 -13.17
N ASP A 135 16.09 15.88 -13.94
CA ASP A 135 15.22 16.32 -15.05
C ASP A 135 13.91 15.52 -14.99
N LEU A 136 12.78 16.17 -15.28
CA LEU A 136 11.49 15.49 -15.36
C LEU A 136 11.50 14.43 -16.46
N ALA A 137 10.82 13.32 -16.19
CA ALA A 137 10.50 12.31 -17.18
C ALA A 137 9.35 12.76 -18.11
N GLU A 138 9.00 11.96 -19.11
CA GLU A 138 7.92 12.22 -20.08
C GLU A 138 6.53 12.01 -19.44
N LEU A 139 6.16 12.83 -18.45
CA LEU A 139 5.02 12.55 -17.57
C LEU A 139 3.68 12.50 -18.30
N LEU A 140 3.46 13.38 -19.29
CA LEU A 140 2.22 13.39 -20.07
C LEU A 140 2.08 12.15 -20.94
N ASP A 141 3.16 11.70 -21.58
CA ASP A 141 3.14 10.49 -22.40
C ASP A 141 2.92 9.25 -21.54
N MET A 142 3.56 9.19 -20.37
CA MET A 142 3.28 8.17 -19.37
C MET A 142 1.84 8.21 -18.85
N LYS A 143 1.25 9.40 -18.63
CA LYS A 143 -0.16 9.55 -18.25
C LYS A 143 -1.07 8.94 -19.31
N ASN A 144 -0.83 9.27 -20.58
CA ASN A 144 -1.58 8.75 -21.72
C ASN A 144 -1.42 7.22 -21.87
N ALA A 145 -0.26 6.69 -21.50
CA ALA A 145 0.01 5.25 -21.46
C ALA A 145 -0.73 4.51 -20.33
N GLY A 146 -1.09 5.23 -19.25
CA GLY A 146 -1.85 4.71 -18.13
C GLY A 146 -1.20 4.88 -16.75
N ALA A 147 -0.15 5.69 -16.61
CA ALA A 147 0.41 6.02 -15.31
C ALA A 147 -0.62 6.80 -14.45
N ILE A 148 -0.79 6.39 -13.19
CA ILE A 148 -1.78 7.02 -12.29
C ILE A 148 -1.22 8.20 -11.49
N ALA A 149 0.09 8.24 -11.29
CA ALA A 149 0.83 9.22 -10.50
C ALA A 149 2.33 9.14 -10.84
N PHE A 150 3.11 10.10 -10.33
CA PHE A 150 4.53 10.25 -10.66
C PHE A 150 5.39 10.43 -9.40
N GLY A 151 6.38 9.59 -9.20
CA GLY A 151 7.28 9.67 -8.04
C GLY A 151 8.51 8.81 -8.20
N ASP A 152 9.61 9.21 -7.57
CA ASP A 152 10.84 8.42 -7.53
C ASP A 152 10.86 7.60 -6.24
N TYR A 153 10.61 6.28 -6.35
CA TYR A 153 10.41 5.41 -5.19
C TYR A 153 11.64 5.39 -4.26
N ASN A 154 11.41 5.64 -2.96
CA ASN A 154 12.43 5.74 -1.91
C ASN A 154 13.57 6.73 -2.20
N LYS A 155 13.35 7.70 -3.10
CA LYS A 155 14.31 8.76 -3.41
C LYS A 155 13.67 10.12 -3.17
N SER A 156 14.28 10.89 -2.28
CA SER A 156 13.88 12.27 -2.04
C SER A 156 14.33 13.17 -3.18
N LEU A 157 13.56 14.22 -3.46
CA LEU A 157 13.93 15.25 -4.42
C LEU A 157 14.80 16.29 -3.70
N ASP A 158 16.11 16.22 -3.87
CA ASP A 158 17.02 17.19 -3.24
C ASP A 158 16.83 18.59 -3.84
N ASN A 159 16.64 18.67 -5.15
CA ASN A 159 16.35 19.92 -5.85
C ASN A 159 14.87 20.31 -5.71
N ALA A 160 14.59 21.26 -4.80
CA ALA A 160 13.26 21.84 -4.58
C ALA A 160 12.59 22.39 -5.85
N ASN A 161 13.37 22.87 -6.82
CA ASN A 161 12.83 23.43 -8.05
C ASN A 161 12.20 22.34 -8.95
N ILE A 162 12.69 21.10 -8.89
CA ILE A 162 12.10 19.98 -9.65
C ILE A 162 10.70 19.66 -9.14
N LEU A 163 10.50 19.62 -7.82
CA LEU A 163 9.18 19.45 -7.23
C LEU A 163 8.22 20.57 -7.65
N LYS A 164 8.70 21.83 -7.61
CA LYS A 164 7.91 22.99 -8.04
C LYS A 164 7.45 22.86 -9.50
N ILE A 165 8.39 22.55 -10.41
CA ILE A 165 8.08 22.40 -11.84
C ILE A 165 7.14 21.20 -12.05
N ALA A 166 7.36 20.08 -11.38
CA ALA A 166 6.48 18.91 -11.46
C ALA A 166 5.04 19.22 -11.04
N LEU A 167 4.86 19.92 -9.92
CA LEU A 167 3.54 20.34 -9.43
C LEU A 167 2.85 21.30 -10.40
N GLN A 168 3.59 22.21 -11.04
CA GLN A 168 3.05 23.12 -12.05
C GLN A 168 2.68 22.36 -13.33
N TYR A 169 3.59 21.54 -13.85
CA TYR A 169 3.39 20.79 -15.10
C TYR A 169 2.24 19.77 -15.01
N THR A 170 2.10 19.09 -13.87
CA THR A 170 1.06 18.07 -13.71
C THR A 170 -0.35 18.64 -13.59
N GLN A 171 -0.52 19.94 -13.33
CA GLN A 171 -1.85 20.56 -13.27
C GLN A 171 -2.59 20.50 -14.60
N ASP A 172 -1.89 20.64 -15.72
CA ASP A 172 -2.47 20.68 -17.07
C ASP A 172 -3.21 19.38 -17.45
N PHE A 173 -2.83 18.26 -16.83
CA PHE A 173 -3.45 16.94 -17.04
C PHE A 173 -3.96 16.30 -15.75
N ASN A 174 -4.16 17.11 -14.70
CA ASN A 174 -4.67 16.68 -13.40
C ASN A 174 -3.87 15.51 -12.78
N GLY A 175 -2.55 15.52 -13.00
CA GLY A 175 -1.60 14.55 -12.48
C GLY A 175 -1.39 14.70 -10.96
N LYS A 176 -0.82 13.66 -10.37
CA LYS A 176 -0.48 13.61 -8.94
C LYS A 176 1.01 13.30 -8.78
N VAL A 177 1.69 14.13 -8.00
CA VAL A 177 3.10 13.96 -7.65
C VAL A 177 3.19 13.21 -6.32
N ILE A 178 4.04 12.20 -6.25
CA ILE A 178 4.41 11.48 -5.04
C ILE A 178 5.81 11.94 -4.64
N ALA A 179 5.97 12.46 -3.43
CA ALA A 179 7.25 12.96 -2.93
C ALA A 179 7.66 12.21 -1.66
N TYR A 180 8.49 11.17 -1.83
CA TYR A 180 9.16 10.53 -0.72
C TYR A 180 10.04 11.55 0.03
N SER A 181 9.97 11.54 1.36
CA SER A 181 10.52 12.62 2.18
C SER A 181 11.61 12.10 3.11
N MET A 182 12.87 12.31 2.73
CA MET A 182 14.04 11.93 3.53
C MET A 182 15.25 12.75 3.08
N ASP A 183 15.78 13.62 3.94
CA ASP A 183 16.98 14.37 3.65
C ASP A 183 18.21 13.46 3.77
N ASN A 184 18.91 13.25 2.65
CA ASN A 184 20.07 12.35 2.59
C ASN A 184 21.28 12.87 3.37
N ASN A 185 21.43 14.19 3.51
CA ASN A 185 22.55 14.79 4.25
C ASN A 185 22.35 14.67 5.76
N ILE A 186 21.13 14.88 6.23
CA ILE A 186 20.75 14.71 7.64
C ILE A 186 20.73 13.22 8.01
N LYS A 187 20.16 12.38 7.15
CA LYS A 187 20.21 10.91 7.31
C LYS A 187 21.66 10.41 7.38
N GLY A 188 22.54 10.94 6.52
CA GLY A 188 23.93 10.53 6.43
C GLY A 188 24.09 9.02 6.27
N LYS A 189 24.77 8.38 7.23
CA LYS A 189 25.00 6.92 7.27
C LYS A 189 24.01 6.18 8.18
N GLY A 190 22.92 6.83 8.59
CA GLY A 190 21.89 6.22 9.42
C GLY A 190 21.17 5.08 8.70
N ILE A 191 20.83 4.04 9.46
CA ILE A 191 20.20 2.79 8.98
C ILE A 191 18.99 2.36 9.81
N VAL A 192 18.82 2.92 11.01
CA VAL A 192 17.67 2.69 11.92
C VAL A 192 17.16 4.01 12.47
N ASN A 193 16.08 4.01 13.24
CA ASN A 193 15.63 5.22 13.93
C ASN A 193 16.72 5.75 14.89
N GLU A 194 16.94 7.05 14.92
CA GLU A 194 17.75 7.67 15.98
C GLU A 194 16.96 7.68 17.29
N GLY A 195 17.45 6.95 18.29
CA GLY A 195 16.80 6.84 19.58
C GLY A 195 17.56 5.95 20.55
N VAL A 196 16.97 5.74 21.73
CA VAL A 196 17.55 4.96 22.83
C VAL A 196 17.99 3.58 22.35
N THR A 197 17.13 2.87 21.62
CA THR A 197 17.42 1.52 21.10
C THR A 197 18.63 1.51 20.18
N SER A 198 18.71 2.41 19.21
CA SER A 198 19.88 2.49 18.31
C SER A 198 21.17 2.81 19.06
N THR A 199 21.12 3.68 20.07
CA THR A 199 22.30 4.05 20.87
C THR A 199 22.79 2.87 21.71
N GLN A 200 21.88 2.11 22.32
CA GLN A 200 22.22 0.90 23.09
C GLN A 200 22.83 -0.19 22.21
N LEU A 201 22.32 -0.36 20.98
CA LEU A 201 22.79 -1.37 20.02
C LEU A 201 24.02 -0.92 19.22
N GLY A 202 24.48 0.33 19.36
CA GLY A 202 25.58 0.89 18.57
C GLY A 202 25.27 1.09 17.08
N LEU A 203 23.98 1.15 16.72
CA LEU A 203 23.53 1.34 15.35
C LEU A 203 23.43 2.83 15.00
N LYS A 204 23.72 3.17 13.73
CA LYS A 204 23.65 4.56 13.25
C LYS A 204 22.19 4.96 13.05
N GLY A 205 21.74 5.93 13.83
CA GLY A 205 20.38 6.46 13.77
C GLY A 205 20.13 7.40 12.59
N ILE A 206 18.88 7.46 12.16
CA ILE A 206 18.30 8.42 11.22
C ILE A 206 17.35 9.29 12.04
N PRO A 207 17.66 10.57 12.25
CA PRO A 207 16.82 11.45 13.04
C PRO A 207 15.45 11.66 12.38
N ALA A 208 14.42 11.89 13.20
CA ALA A 208 13.07 12.25 12.72
C ALA A 208 13.10 13.52 11.83
N LEU A 209 14.00 14.45 12.15
CA LEU A 209 14.29 15.67 11.38
C LEU A 209 14.52 15.40 9.89
N ALA A 210 15.14 14.27 9.52
CA ALA A 210 15.43 13.95 8.12
C ALA A 210 14.14 13.81 7.28
N GLU A 211 13.05 13.31 7.86
CA GLU A 211 11.75 13.23 7.19
C GLU A 211 11.00 14.57 7.29
N GLU A 212 10.91 15.10 8.50
CA GLU A 212 10.08 16.27 8.83
C GLU A 212 10.49 17.52 8.05
N LEU A 213 11.80 17.75 7.89
CA LEU A 213 12.32 18.89 7.15
C LEU A 213 11.88 18.86 5.68
N ILE A 214 11.94 17.67 5.06
CA ILE A 214 11.55 17.52 3.66
C ILE A 214 10.04 17.66 3.49
N ILE A 215 9.24 17.14 4.42
CA ILE A 215 7.78 17.33 4.39
C ILE A 215 7.44 18.81 4.51
N ALA A 216 7.99 19.52 5.50
CA ALA A 216 7.73 20.95 5.68
C ALA A 216 8.09 21.76 4.43
N ARG A 217 9.26 21.49 3.83
CA ARG A 217 9.68 22.11 2.57
C ARG A 217 8.71 21.78 1.42
N ASN A 218 8.34 20.51 1.25
CA ASN A 218 7.46 20.07 0.17
C ASN A 218 6.06 20.68 0.28
N LEU A 219 5.54 20.82 1.51
CA LEU A 219 4.26 21.48 1.78
C LEU A 219 4.31 22.98 1.47
N TYR A 220 5.41 23.66 1.80
CA TYR A 220 5.60 25.07 1.45
C TYR A 220 5.66 25.27 -0.08
N ILE A 221 6.32 24.36 -0.79
CA ILE A 221 6.35 24.37 -2.26
C ILE A 221 4.95 24.11 -2.84
N LEU A 222 4.18 23.18 -2.26
CA LEU A 222 2.81 22.90 -2.66
C LEU A 222 1.91 24.14 -2.46
N GLU A 223 2.03 24.83 -1.33
CA GLU A 223 1.31 26.07 -1.04
C GLU A 223 1.62 27.16 -2.09
N TYR A 224 2.87 27.26 -2.54
CA TYR A 224 3.27 28.19 -3.58
C TYR A 224 2.85 27.78 -5.01
N ALA A 225 3.06 26.51 -5.37
CA ALA A 225 2.93 26.02 -6.75
C ALA A 225 1.53 25.53 -7.09
N GLY A 226 0.71 25.18 -6.10
CA GLY A 226 -0.52 24.43 -6.28
C GLY A 226 -0.26 22.99 -6.75
N GLY A 227 -1.28 22.37 -7.36
CA GLY A 227 -1.21 20.99 -7.82
C GLY A 227 -1.65 19.96 -6.78
N LYS A 228 -1.27 18.70 -6.96
CA LYS A 228 -1.69 17.58 -6.09
C LYS A 228 -0.48 16.79 -5.63
N LEU A 229 -0.30 16.69 -4.31
CA LEU A 229 0.82 16.01 -3.68
C LEU A 229 0.36 14.80 -2.87
N HIS A 230 1.14 13.73 -2.92
CA HIS A 230 1.04 12.60 -2.00
C HIS A 230 2.38 12.40 -1.29
N ILE A 231 2.35 12.37 0.05
CA ILE A 231 3.52 12.00 0.86
C ILE A 231 3.38 10.53 1.27
N PRO A 232 4.20 9.61 0.72
CA PRO A 232 4.10 8.20 1.06
C PRO A 232 4.71 7.92 2.44
N THR A 233 4.24 6.85 3.07
CA THR A 233 4.89 6.16 4.21
C THR A 233 5.40 7.06 5.33
N LEU A 234 4.55 7.92 5.89
CA LEU A 234 4.88 8.72 7.08
C LEU A 234 5.38 7.85 8.23
N SER A 235 6.34 8.37 9.01
CA SER A 235 6.90 7.60 10.14
C SER A 235 7.07 8.38 11.44
N THR A 236 6.88 9.71 11.47
CA THR A 236 7.02 10.51 12.71
C THR A 236 5.71 11.17 13.16
N ALA A 237 5.59 11.43 14.46
CA ALA A 237 4.46 12.16 15.03
C ALA A 237 4.35 13.60 14.48
N HIS A 238 5.48 14.28 14.27
CA HIS A 238 5.46 15.65 13.77
C HIS A 238 5.12 15.72 12.28
N SER A 239 5.52 14.73 11.48
CA SER A 239 5.09 14.59 10.09
C SER A 239 3.56 14.54 9.98
N VAL A 240 2.88 13.79 10.87
CA VAL A 240 1.41 13.76 10.92
C VAL A 240 0.86 15.16 11.18
N GLU A 241 1.42 15.89 12.14
CA GLU A 241 0.98 17.25 12.46
C GLU A 241 1.19 18.24 11.30
N LEU A 242 2.32 18.15 10.60
CA LEU A 242 2.57 18.97 9.40
C LEU A 242 1.52 18.73 8.31
N ILE A 243 1.14 17.47 8.08
CA ILE A 243 0.05 17.15 7.14
C ILE A 243 -1.30 17.68 7.62
N ARG A 244 -1.60 17.53 8.92
CA ARG A 244 -2.85 18.04 9.51
C ARG A 244 -2.99 19.54 9.30
N GLN A 245 -1.93 20.30 9.56
CA GLN A 245 -1.90 21.75 9.34
C GLN A 245 -2.04 22.12 7.87
N ALA A 246 -1.35 21.39 6.96
CA ALA A 246 -1.47 21.62 5.53
C ALA A 246 -2.89 21.37 5.00
N LYS A 247 -3.54 20.29 5.46
CA LYS A 247 -4.94 20.01 5.11
C LYS A 247 -5.89 21.08 5.65
N ALA A 248 -5.67 21.56 6.87
CA ALA A 248 -6.46 22.65 7.46
C ALA A 248 -6.34 23.97 6.68
N LYS A 249 -5.18 24.22 6.04
CA LYS A 249 -4.98 25.34 5.09
C LYS A 249 -5.65 25.14 3.72
N GLY A 250 -6.24 23.97 3.47
CA GLY A 250 -6.85 23.62 2.19
C GLY A 250 -5.85 23.18 1.11
N LEU A 251 -4.60 22.84 1.48
CA LEU A 251 -3.65 22.32 0.51
C LEU A 251 -4.10 20.95 0.00
N GLN A 252 -3.91 20.72 -1.30
CA GLN A 252 -4.24 19.47 -1.98
C GLN A 252 -3.17 18.40 -1.73
N VAL A 253 -2.99 18.05 -0.46
CA VAL A 253 -2.06 17.01 0.01
C VAL A 253 -2.82 15.81 0.54
N SER A 254 -2.28 14.63 0.22
CA SER A 254 -2.66 13.36 0.82
C SER A 254 -1.42 12.67 1.37
N CYS A 255 -1.58 11.70 2.25
CA CYS A 255 -0.48 10.87 2.72
C CYS A 255 -0.91 9.44 3.01
N SER A 256 0.08 8.55 3.10
CA SER A 256 -0.09 7.17 3.51
C SER A 256 0.86 6.79 4.62
N VAL A 257 0.57 5.69 5.29
CA VAL A 257 1.43 5.03 6.27
C VAL A 257 1.53 3.55 5.92
N SER A 258 2.70 2.93 6.15
CA SER A 258 2.84 1.50 5.91
C SER A 258 2.30 0.68 7.07
N VAL A 259 1.90 -0.56 6.81
CA VAL A 259 1.44 -1.50 7.85
C VAL A 259 2.51 -1.66 8.94
N HIS A 260 3.77 -1.85 8.57
CA HIS A 260 4.85 -2.07 9.53
C HIS A 260 5.11 -0.86 10.44
N HIS A 261 4.90 0.38 9.96
CA HIS A 261 4.99 1.58 10.80
C HIS A 261 3.81 1.76 11.75
N LEU A 262 2.65 1.13 11.48
CA LEU A 262 1.52 1.13 12.42
C LEU A 262 1.65 0.03 13.49
N THR A 263 2.26 -1.10 13.14
CA THR A 263 2.25 -2.30 13.99
C THR A 263 3.53 -2.51 14.79
N LEU A 264 4.68 -2.04 14.29
CA LEU A 264 5.99 -2.24 14.92
C LEU A 264 6.53 -0.91 15.48
N ASN A 265 7.41 -1.02 16.47
CA ASN A 265 8.23 0.08 16.99
C ASN A 265 9.71 -0.35 17.00
N ASP A 266 10.61 0.59 17.29
CA ASP A 266 12.05 0.37 17.19
C ASP A 266 12.64 -0.65 18.18
N GLU A 267 11.88 -1.14 19.15
CA GLU A 267 12.31 -2.22 20.06
C GLU A 267 12.55 -3.54 19.33
N VAL A 268 11.93 -3.76 18.16
CA VAL A 268 12.15 -4.96 17.34
C VAL A 268 13.60 -5.14 16.87
N LEU A 269 14.40 -4.07 16.91
CA LEU A 269 15.78 -4.06 16.44
C LEU A 269 16.74 -4.87 17.33
N THR A 270 16.34 -5.24 18.56
CA THR A 270 17.21 -5.97 19.50
C THR A 270 17.61 -7.35 19.00
N SER A 271 16.89 -7.93 18.04
CA SER A 271 17.22 -9.22 17.42
C SER A 271 18.27 -9.12 16.31
N PHE A 272 18.59 -7.91 15.84
CA PHE A 272 19.38 -7.67 14.62
C PHE A 272 18.83 -8.40 13.38
N ASP A 273 17.53 -8.73 13.35
CA ASP A 273 16.91 -9.31 12.16
C ASP A 273 16.81 -8.24 11.07
N SER A 274 17.56 -8.46 9.98
CA SER A 274 17.60 -7.54 8.85
C SER A 274 16.24 -7.31 8.19
N ASN A 275 15.24 -8.17 8.42
CA ASN A 275 13.87 -7.95 7.95
C ASN A 275 13.26 -6.66 8.50
N TYR A 276 13.67 -6.21 9.69
CA TYR A 276 13.27 -4.92 10.26
C TYR A 276 13.98 -3.71 9.65
N ARG A 277 14.97 -3.94 8.77
CA ARG A 277 15.62 -2.87 8.02
C ARG A 277 14.74 -2.42 6.85
N VAL A 278 14.04 -1.30 7.07
CA VAL A 278 13.11 -0.66 6.13
C VAL A 278 13.41 0.84 5.99
N THR A 279 12.73 1.52 5.06
CA THR A 279 12.85 2.98 4.88
C THR A 279 11.46 3.59 4.57
N PRO A 280 11.00 4.61 5.33
CA PRO A 280 11.62 5.18 6.53
C PRO A 280 11.84 4.13 7.64
N PRO A 281 12.71 4.38 8.62
CA PRO A 281 12.97 3.37 9.65
C PRO A 281 11.78 3.26 10.61
N ILE A 282 11.57 2.06 11.17
CA ILE A 282 10.62 1.86 12.26
C ILE A 282 11.05 2.72 13.45
N ARG A 283 10.14 3.56 13.95
CA ARG A 283 10.41 4.57 14.99
C ARG A 283 9.88 4.17 16.36
N THR A 284 9.92 5.11 17.29
CA THR A 284 9.51 4.90 18.68
C THR A 284 8.02 4.57 18.80
N GLU A 285 7.62 4.01 19.94
CA GLU A 285 6.21 3.77 20.26
C GLU A 285 5.37 5.06 20.27
N LYS A 286 5.99 6.21 20.58
CA LYS A 286 5.33 7.52 20.51
C LYS A 286 4.93 7.86 19.08
N ASP A 287 5.85 7.66 18.12
CA ASP A 287 5.57 7.90 16.71
C ASP A 287 4.52 6.92 16.18
N ARG A 288 4.64 5.63 16.51
CA ARG A 288 3.65 4.60 16.15
C ARG A 288 2.23 4.98 16.58
N LYS A 289 2.06 5.42 17.84
CA LYS A 289 0.76 5.87 18.36
C LYS A 289 0.23 7.11 17.64
N ALA A 290 1.08 8.07 17.34
CA ALA A 290 0.68 9.26 16.57
C ALA A 290 0.24 8.92 15.14
N LEU A 291 0.85 7.91 14.51
CA LEU A 291 0.39 7.39 13.21
C LEU A 291 -0.99 6.72 13.32
N ILE A 292 -1.25 5.95 14.39
CA ILE A 292 -2.57 5.38 14.65
C ILE A 292 -3.61 6.48 14.86
N GLU A 293 -3.31 7.51 15.65
CA GLU A 293 -4.19 8.66 15.83
C GLU A 293 -4.47 9.38 14.50
N GLY A 294 -3.44 9.55 13.66
CA GLY A 294 -3.56 10.13 12.33
C GLY A 294 -4.45 9.29 11.37
N ILE A 295 -4.50 7.98 11.55
CA ILE A 295 -5.45 7.11 10.83
C ILE A 295 -6.87 7.35 11.32
N LEU A 296 -7.08 7.37 12.65
CA LEU A 296 -8.39 7.49 13.27
C LEU A 296 -9.03 8.86 13.05
N ASP A 297 -8.23 9.94 13.00
CA ASP A 297 -8.71 11.30 12.75
C ASP A 297 -8.75 11.70 11.26
N ASN A 298 -8.38 10.78 10.36
CA ASN A 298 -8.30 10.98 8.91
C ASN A 298 -7.24 11.98 8.41
N THR A 299 -6.28 12.35 9.25
CA THR A 299 -5.07 13.06 8.79
C THR A 299 -4.30 12.21 7.79
N ILE A 300 -4.21 10.90 8.01
CA ILE A 300 -3.64 9.92 7.09
C ILE A 300 -4.76 9.31 6.23
N ASP A 301 -4.60 9.38 4.91
CA ASP A 301 -5.67 9.04 3.97
C ASP A 301 -5.84 7.54 3.75
N CYS A 302 -4.73 6.81 3.58
CA CYS A 302 -4.75 5.38 3.27
C CYS A 302 -3.57 4.63 3.90
N ILE A 303 -3.73 3.30 3.98
CA ILE A 303 -2.68 2.39 4.45
C ILE A 303 -2.13 1.62 3.24
N THR A 304 -0.83 1.37 3.22
CA THR A 304 -0.14 0.55 2.22
C THR A 304 0.67 -0.55 2.89
N SER A 305 0.86 -1.70 2.25
CA SER A 305 1.83 -2.69 2.73
C SER A 305 3.28 -2.22 2.59
N ASP A 306 3.53 -1.29 1.65
CA ASP A 306 4.85 -0.94 1.12
C ASP A 306 5.65 -2.20 0.75
N HIS A 307 4.99 -3.13 0.07
CA HIS A 307 5.55 -4.44 -0.27
C HIS A 307 6.79 -4.28 -1.15
N ASN A 308 7.94 -4.68 -0.59
CA ASN A 308 9.25 -4.52 -1.20
C ASN A 308 10.08 -5.81 -1.04
N PRO A 309 9.97 -6.73 -2.02
CA PRO A 309 10.68 -7.99 -2.02
C PRO A 309 12.16 -7.75 -2.35
N ILE A 310 13.04 -8.32 -1.53
CA ILE A 310 14.50 -8.20 -1.66
C ILE A 310 15.11 -9.61 -1.60
N ASN A 311 16.03 -9.95 -2.49
CA ASN A 311 16.63 -11.28 -2.49
C ASN A 311 17.35 -11.61 -1.18
N ILE A 312 17.45 -12.91 -0.90
CA ILE A 312 18.06 -13.42 0.31
C ILE A 312 19.53 -13.00 0.45
N GLU A 313 20.30 -12.88 -0.64
CA GLU A 313 21.71 -12.47 -0.58
C GLU A 313 21.88 -11.03 -0.09
N ASN A 314 20.85 -10.19 -0.24
CA ASN A 314 20.85 -8.81 0.23
C ASN A 314 20.21 -8.66 1.62
N LYS A 315 19.55 -9.70 2.15
CA LYS A 315 18.94 -9.67 3.49
C LYS A 315 19.72 -10.54 4.49
N ASN A 316 20.31 -11.64 4.05
CA ASN A 316 21.14 -12.52 4.87
C ASN A 316 22.58 -12.00 4.95
N LEU A 317 22.70 -10.76 5.43
CA LEU A 317 23.93 -10.03 5.70
C LEU A 317 23.86 -9.46 7.11
N GLU A 318 24.98 -8.97 7.62
CA GLU A 318 25.01 -8.14 8.81
C GLU A 318 24.02 -6.98 8.67
N PHE A 319 23.39 -6.61 9.79
CA PHE A 319 22.28 -5.67 9.79
C PHE A 319 22.61 -4.35 9.08
N ASP A 320 23.84 -3.87 9.17
CA ASP A 320 24.35 -2.65 8.55
C ASP A 320 24.70 -2.78 7.06
N LEU A 321 24.86 -4.00 6.53
CA LEU A 321 25.06 -4.29 5.11
C LEU A 321 23.79 -4.69 4.36
N ALA A 322 22.78 -5.20 5.06
CA ALA A 322 21.53 -5.63 4.46
C ALA A 322 20.80 -4.51 3.68
N LYS A 323 19.97 -4.82 2.67
CA LYS A 323 19.18 -3.79 1.98
C LYS A 323 17.87 -3.48 2.74
N ASN A 324 17.44 -2.23 2.60
CA ASN A 324 16.13 -1.79 3.06
C ASN A 324 15.03 -2.50 2.26
N GLY A 325 13.97 -2.92 2.95
CA GLY A 325 12.77 -3.45 2.31
C GLY A 325 12.20 -4.65 3.05
N THR A 326 10.86 -4.73 3.06
CA THR A 326 10.12 -5.86 3.60
C THR A 326 8.86 -6.13 2.77
N ILE A 327 8.44 -7.39 2.67
CA ILE A 327 7.13 -7.75 2.12
C ILE A 327 6.04 -7.56 3.18
N GLY A 328 4.85 -7.09 2.74
CA GLY A 328 3.74 -6.84 3.65
C GLY A 328 2.34 -7.20 3.15
N LEU A 329 2.16 -7.66 1.90
CA LEU A 329 0.83 -7.97 1.36
C LEU A 329 0.14 -9.05 2.22
N GLU A 330 0.79 -10.19 2.40
CA GLU A 330 0.21 -11.35 3.10
C GLU A 330 -0.09 -11.08 4.58
N SER A 331 0.65 -10.19 5.22
CA SER A 331 0.49 -9.83 6.64
C SER A 331 -0.46 -8.66 6.87
N SER A 332 -0.80 -7.88 5.84
CA SER A 332 -1.45 -6.57 5.98
C SER A 332 -2.70 -6.61 6.84
N TYR A 333 -3.72 -7.39 6.44
CA TYR A 333 -4.98 -7.43 7.16
C TYR A 333 -4.82 -8.00 8.58
N GLY A 334 -4.06 -9.10 8.70
CA GLY A 334 -3.83 -9.78 9.97
C GLY A 334 -3.16 -8.89 11.01
N ALA A 335 -2.15 -8.13 10.58
CA ALA A 335 -1.38 -7.26 11.46
C ALA A 335 -2.20 -6.02 11.85
N LEU A 336 -2.91 -5.40 10.90
CA LEU A 336 -3.76 -4.23 11.18
C LEU A 336 -4.88 -4.55 12.16
N GLN A 337 -5.49 -5.73 12.10
CA GLN A 337 -6.54 -6.16 13.04
C GLN A 337 -6.08 -6.28 14.50
N THR A 338 -4.77 -6.32 14.74
CA THR A 338 -4.24 -6.31 16.11
C THR A 338 -4.28 -4.92 16.76
N ILE A 339 -4.41 -3.86 15.96
CA ILE A 339 -4.29 -2.47 16.40
C ILE A 339 -5.48 -1.57 16.01
N LEU A 340 -6.27 -1.95 15.01
CA LEU A 340 -7.34 -1.12 14.46
C LEU A 340 -8.67 -1.90 14.36
N PRO A 341 -9.82 -1.21 14.50
CA PRO A 341 -11.13 -1.76 14.21
C PRO A 341 -11.30 -2.15 12.73
N VAL A 342 -12.13 -3.17 12.46
CA VAL A 342 -12.36 -3.74 11.12
C VAL A 342 -12.84 -2.69 10.11
N ASP A 343 -13.76 -1.82 10.53
CA ASP A 343 -14.34 -0.77 9.71
C ASP A 343 -13.30 0.28 9.31
N VAL A 344 -12.42 0.67 10.23
CA VAL A 344 -11.30 1.59 9.95
C VAL A 344 -10.32 0.94 8.96
N ILE A 345 -9.99 -0.34 9.15
CA ILE A 345 -9.09 -1.07 8.25
C ILE A 345 -9.64 -1.08 6.83
N VAL A 346 -10.91 -1.47 6.66
CA VAL A 346 -11.56 -1.52 5.35
C VAL A 346 -11.64 -0.12 4.73
N GLU A 347 -11.99 0.91 5.50
CA GLU A 347 -12.01 2.29 5.02
C GLU A 347 -10.64 2.69 4.47
N LYS A 348 -9.55 2.41 5.19
CA LYS A 348 -8.19 2.82 4.81
C LYS A 348 -7.55 1.97 3.72
N LEU A 349 -7.92 0.70 3.60
CA LEU A 349 -7.48 -0.19 2.52
C LEU A 349 -8.30 0.00 1.22
N THR A 350 -9.39 0.77 1.25
CA THR A 350 -10.16 1.13 0.04
C THR A 350 -9.96 2.58 -0.38
N ALA A 351 -9.62 3.47 0.56
CA ALA A 351 -9.42 4.92 0.35
C ALA A 351 -8.37 5.27 -0.73
N GLY A 352 -7.39 4.39 -0.99
CA GLY A 352 -6.40 4.59 -2.04
C GLY A 352 -7.02 4.88 -3.42
N ARG A 353 -8.20 4.32 -3.71
CA ARG A 353 -8.90 4.57 -4.98
C ARG A 353 -9.28 6.05 -5.12
N LYS A 354 -9.89 6.64 -4.08
CA LYS A 354 -10.19 8.07 -4.03
C LYS A 354 -8.92 8.92 -4.07
N VAL A 355 -7.89 8.57 -3.30
CA VAL A 355 -6.62 9.30 -3.24
C VAL A 355 -5.98 9.42 -4.62
N PHE A 356 -6.00 8.34 -5.42
CA PHE A 356 -5.37 8.28 -6.73
C PHE A 356 -6.35 8.42 -7.90
N THR A 357 -7.61 8.82 -7.64
CA THR A 357 -8.65 9.02 -8.67
C THR A 357 -8.88 7.78 -9.54
N ILE A 358 -8.88 6.61 -8.90
CA ILE A 358 -9.24 5.32 -9.49
C ILE A 358 -10.70 5.04 -9.17
N GLU A 359 -11.44 4.47 -10.12
CA GLU A 359 -12.85 4.13 -9.94
C GLU A 359 -13.09 3.21 -8.73
N GLU A 360 -14.09 3.55 -7.92
CA GLU A 360 -14.47 2.77 -6.74
C GLU A 360 -15.44 1.63 -7.08
N PRO A 361 -15.16 0.39 -6.64
CA PRO A 361 -16.13 -0.69 -6.67
C PRO A 361 -17.43 -0.33 -5.96
N LEU A 362 -18.53 -0.89 -6.44
CA LEU A 362 -19.84 -0.75 -5.82
C LEU A 362 -20.38 -2.11 -5.38
N ILE A 363 -20.87 -2.18 -4.15
CA ILE A 363 -21.63 -3.34 -3.68
C ILE A 363 -23.10 -3.04 -3.95
N LYS A 364 -23.57 -3.28 -5.18
CA LYS A 364 -24.99 -3.09 -5.54
C LYS A 364 -25.38 -4.04 -6.67
N GLU A 365 -26.66 -4.37 -6.74
CA GLU A 365 -27.21 -5.14 -7.85
C GLU A 365 -26.91 -4.45 -9.19
N GLY A 366 -26.49 -5.25 -10.18
CA GLY A 366 -26.05 -4.81 -11.50
C GLY A 366 -24.58 -4.36 -11.59
N ALA A 367 -23.89 -4.12 -10.48
CA ALA A 367 -22.48 -3.70 -10.50
C ALA A 367 -21.53 -4.88 -10.78
N ILE A 368 -20.34 -4.57 -11.30
CA ILE A 368 -19.25 -5.54 -11.43
C ILE A 368 -18.82 -5.98 -10.02
N ALA A 369 -18.72 -7.29 -9.81
CA ALA A 369 -18.27 -7.85 -8.55
C ALA A 369 -16.76 -7.60 -8.38
N ASN A 370 -16.42 -6.64 -7.52
CA ASN A 370 -15.07 -6.38 -7.06
C ASN A 370 -15.08 -6.31 -5.53
N LEU A 371 -14.77 -7.45 -4.89
CA LEU A 371 -15.01 -7.71 -3.48
C LEU A 371 -13.79 -8.38 -2.82
N THR A 372 -13.57 -8.05 -1.55
CA THR A 372 -12.67 -8.81 -0.66
C THR A 372 -13.50 -9.55 0.38
N LEU A 373 -13.22 -10.83 0.55
CA LEU A 373 -13.83 -11.72 1.53
C LEU A 373 -12.81 -11.97 2.66
N PHE A 374 -13.22 -11.80 3.91
CA PHE A 374 -12.33 -11.97 5.06
C PHE A 374 -13.11 -12.41 6.32
N SER A 375 -12.39 -12.86 7.34
CA SER A 375 -12.94 -13.18 8.65
C SER A 375 -12.12 -12.48 9.74
N PRO A 376 -12.71 -11.75 10.69
CA PRO A 376 -11.99 -11.03 11.74
C PRO A 376 -11.66 -11.87 12.99
N SER A 377 -11.99 -13.17 13.00
CA SER A 377 -12.04 -13.96 14.24
C SER A 377 -10.74 -14.63 14.67
N GLU A 378 -9.94 -15.15 13.74
CA GLU A 378 -8.87 -16.09 14.06
C GLU A 378 -7.61 -15.39 14.57
N ASN A 379 -7.07 -15.77 15.72
CA ASN A 379 -5.74 -15.34 16.15
C ASN A 379 -4.69 -16.36 15.71
N TRP A 380 -3.58 -15.89 15.16
CA TRP A 380 -2.50 -16.75 14.66
C TRP A 380 -1.16 -16.00 14.67
N PHE A 381 -0.06 -16.68 14.36
CA PHE A 381 1.26 -16.07 14.20
C PHE A 381 1.71 -16.19 12.77
N PHE A 382 2.24 -15.11 12.20
CA PHE A 382 2.72 -15.10 10.84
C PHE A 382 4.04 -15.87 10.73
N SER A 383 4.11 -16.83 9.82
CA SER A 383 5.27 -17.69 9.62
C SER A 383 5.73 -17.66 8.16
N LYS A 384 6.88 -18.29 7.89
CA LYS A 384 7.40 -18.42 6.52
C LYS A 384 6.45 -19.19 5.59
N GLU A 385 5.63 -20.08 6.12
CA GLU A 385 4.65 -20.87 5.35
C GLU A 385 3.51 -20.00 4.80
N ASN A 386 3.28 -18.85 5.42
CA ASN A 386 2.26 -17.90 4.96
C ASN A 386 2.76 -16.98 3.85
N ILE A 387 4.08 -16.99 3.56
CA ILE A 387 4.67 -16.14 2.54
C ILE A 387 4.51 -16.81 1.17
N LEU A 388 3.70 -16.19 0.33
CA LEU A 388 3.46 -16.58 -1.06
C LEU A 388 4.39 -15.86 -2.03
N SER A 389 4.90 -14.68 -1.64
CA SER A 389 5.92 -13.96 -2.40
C SER A 389 7.15 -14.84 -2.66
N LYS A 390 7.84 -14.60 -3.79
CA LYS A 390 9.11 -15.27 -4.08
C LYS A 390 10.14 -14.96 -3.01
N SER A 391 10.30 -13.68 -2.67
CA SER A 391 11.14 -13.30 -1.54
C SER A 391 10.45 -13.60 -0.20
N LYS A 392 11.25 -13.92 0.80
CA LYS A 392 10.82 -14.27 2.16
C LYS A 392 11.19 -13.20 3.19
N ASN A 393 11.52 -11.98 2.74
CA ASN A 393 12.01 -10.89 3.61
C ASN A 393 10.89 -10.16 4.36
N SER A 394 10.20 -10.82 5.29
CA SER A 394 9.10 -10.21 6.04
C SER A 394 9.48 -9.82 7.47
N ALA A 395 9.23 -8.56 7.84
CA ALA A 395 9.31 -8.05 9.21
C ALA A 395 8.22 -8.63 10.12
N PHE A 396 7.26 -9.37 9.57
CA PHE A 396 6.14 -9.93 10.31
C PHE A 396 6.35 -11.36 10.76
N ILE A 397 7.48 -12.00 10.42
CA ILE A 397 7.76 -13.37 10.89
C ILE A 397 7.72 -13.39 12.43
N ASN A 398 6.93 -14.33 12.96
CA ASN A 398 6.62 -14.51 14.38
C ASN A 398 5.81 -13.37 15.04
N GLN A 399 5.24 -12.45 14.26
CA GLN A 399 4.35 -11.42 14.78
C GLN A 399 2.92 -11.96 14.94
N PRO A 400 2.19 -11.51 15.99
CA PRO A 400 0.79 -11.89 16.18
C PRO A 400 -0.08 -11.29 15.08
N MET A 401 -1.09 -12.05 14.66
CA MET A 401 -2.06 -11.70 13.64
C MET A 401 -3.47 -11.97 14.15
N LYS A 402 -4.43 -11.20 13.66
CA LYS A 402 -5.85 -11.40 13.93
C LYS A 402 -6.68 -11.32 12.65
N GLY A 403 -7.59 -12.27 12.47
CA GLY A 403 -8.36 -12.43 11.24
C GLY A 403 -7.53 -12.96 10.07
N LYS A 404 -8.25 -13.39 9.03
CA LYS A 404 -7.70 -13.91 7.78
C LYS A 404 -8.49 -13.43 6.57
N VAL A 405 -7.80 -13.26 5.46
CA VAL A 405 -8.42 -13.10 4.15
C VAL A 405 -8.88 -14.47 3.66
N ILE A 406 -10.12 -14.55 3.16
CA ILE A 406 -10.72 -15.76 2.62
C ILE A 406 -10.59 -15.79 1.09
N GLY A 407 -10.63 -14.63 0.44
CA GLY A 407 -10.42 -14.54 -0.99
C GLY A 407 -10.81 -13.20 -1.59
N THR A 408 -10.65 -13.07 -2.89
CA THR A 408 -11.02 -11.88 -3.67
C THR A 408 -11.81 -12.26 -4.90
N ILE A 409 -12.73 -11.39 -5.28
CA ILE A 409 -13.52 -11.49 -6.50
C ILE A 409 -13.28 -10.21 -7.31
N ASN A 410 -12.85 -10.35 -8.55
CA ASN A 410 -12.73 -9.27 -9.54
C ASN A 410 -12.50 -9.89 -10.92
N ASN A 411 -12.64 -9.13 -12.00
CA ASN A 411 -12.31 -9.61 -13.36
C ASN A 411 -12.99 -10.95 -13.74
N SER A 412 -14.23 -11.14 -13.26
CA SER A 412 -15.02 -12.37 -13.43
C SER A 412 -14.35 -13.66 -12.89
N GLN A 413 -13.41 -13.50 -11.96
CA GLN A 413 -12.66 -14.57 -11.31
C GLN A 413 -12.85 -14.50 -9.80
N PHE A 414 -12.70 -15.65 -9.15
CA PHE A 414 -12.65 -15.78 -7.70
C PHE A 414 -11.37 -16.52 -7.33
N ILE A 415 -10.56 -15.89 -6.50
CA ILE A 415 -9.38 -16.50 -5.91
C ILE A 415 -9.70 -16.75 -4.44
N LYS A 416 -9.80 -18.03 -4.08
CA LYS A 416 -10.02 -18.50 -2.72
C LYS A 416 -8.69 -18.84 -2.06
N ASN A 417 -8.54 -18.46 -0.80
CA ASN A 417 -7.47 -18.94 0.08
C ASN A 417 -7.86 -20.29 0.68
N GLN A 418 -6.90 -21.19 0.81
CA GLN A 418 -7.14 -22.55 1.35
C GLN A 418 -7.69 -22.53 2.77
#